data_AF-A0A3B9HD63-F1
#
_entry.id   AF-A0A3B9HD63-F1
#
_cell.length_a   1.000
_cell.length_b   1.000
_cell.length_c   1.000
_cell.angle_alpha   90.00
_cell.angle_beta   90.00
_cell.angle_gamma   90.00
#
_symmetry.space_group_name_H-M   'P 1'
#
loop_
_entity.id
_entity.type
_entity.pdbx_description
1 polymer ?
#
loop_
_entity_poly.entity_id
_entity_poly.type
_entity_poly.pdbx_seq_one_letter_code
_entity_poly.pdbx_strand_id
1 'polypeptide(L)'
;MIDQVERLLSEVDAFESGDPDEIEQFRIRMIGKKGKVTQLFALFKEVPNEQKKEFGKKLNELKTKSTQKVADLKGASKPAAETKSNLDISRPAEDLTLGSRHPISIVRNEIIDIFSRIGFSVSDG
;
A
#
# COMPACT_ATOMS: atom_id res chain seq x y z
N MET A 1 30.30 -2.67 24.98
CA MET A 1 29.55 -3.31 23.86
C MET A 1 28.05 -3.07 23.99
N ILE A 2 27.47 -3.23 25.18
CA ILE A 2 26.05 -2.93 25.43
C ILE A 2 25.72 -1.44 25.18
N ASP A 3 26.61 -0.51 25.56
CA ASP A 3 26.43 0.94 25.31
C ASP A 3 26.37 1.28 23.82
N GLN A 4 27.03 0.49 22.98
CA GLN A 4 27.03 0.70 21.54
C GLN A 4 25.68 0.28 20.94
N VAL A 5 25.04 -0.75 21.49
CA VAL A 5 23.68 -1.16 21.10
C VAL A 5 22.69 -0.09 21.53
N GLU A 6 22.79 0.46 22.74
CA GLU A 6 21.90 1.52 23.23
C GLU A 6 22.00 2.81 22.42
N ARG A 7 23.22 3.23 22.05
CA ARG A 7 23.41 4.40 21.17
C ARG A 7 22.77 4.24 19.78
N LEU A 8 22.85 3.03 19.22
CA LEU A 8 22.20 2.75 17.94
C LEU A 8 20.68 2.67 18.09
N LEU A 9 20.20 2.22 19.24
CA LEU A 9 18.77 2.17 19.55
C LEU A 9 18.19 3.59 19.66
N SER A 10 18.91 4.52 20.30
CA SER A 10 18.51 5.93 20.33
C SER A 10 18.64 6.61 18.95
N GLU A 11 19.63 6.26 18.14
CA GLU A 11 19.76 6.73 16.75
C GLU A 11 18.57 6.27 15.89
N VAL A 12 18.05 5.06 16.12
CA VAL A 12 16.87 4.53 15.44
C VAL A 12 15.58 5.22 15.89
N ASP A 13 15.43 5.46 17.19
CA ASP A 13 14.25 6.14 17.73
C ASP A 13 14.17 7.61 17.28
N ALA A 14 15.32 8.30 17.24
CA ALA A 14 15.44 9.70 16.83
C ALA A 14 15.38 9.92 15.31
N PHE A 15 15.53 8.88 14.49
CA PHE A 15 15.49 9.03 13.04
C PHE A 15 14.05 9.19 12.56
N GLU A 16 13.73 10.39 12.09
CA GLU A 16 12.47 10.71 11.41
C GLU A 16 12.80 11.38 10.07
N SER A 17 12.30 10.81 8.98
CA SER A 17 12.40 11.41 7.65
C SER A 17 11.16 11.03 6.84
N GLY A 18 10.68 11.97 6.03
CA GLY A 18 9.59 11.76 5.08
C GLY A 18 10.08 11.42 3.66
N ASP A 19 11.38 11.53 3.39
CA ASP A 19 11.95 11.30 2.07
C ASP A 19 12.19 9.80 1.83
N PRO A 20 11.58 9.20 0.78
CA PRO A 20 11.78 7.79 0.46
C PRO A 20 13.25 7.41 0.23
N ASP A 21 14.08 8.31 -0.30
CA ASP A 21 15.49 8.04 -0.55
C ASP A 21 16.30 8.02 0.77
N GLU A 22 16.00 8.92 1.70
CA GLU A 22 16.62 8.93 3.04
C GLU A 22 16.22 7.71 3.87
N ILE A 23 14.95 7.28 3.77
CA ILE A 23 14.45 6.07 4.43
C ILE A 23 15.16 4.81 3.90
N GLU A 24 15.40 4.70 2.58
CA GLU A 24 16.16 3.59 2.00
C GLU A 24 17.63 3.63 2.41
N GLN A 25 18.27 4.79 2.41
CA GLN A 25 19.65 4.92 2.90
C GLN A 25 19.77 4.50 4.37
N PHE A 26 18.82 4.91 5.21
CA PHE A 26 18.77 4.50 6.62
C PHE A 26 18.61 2.98 6.76
N ARG A 27 17.71 2.37 5.99
CA ARG A 27 17.54 0.90 5.95
C ARG A 27 18.84 0.19 5.58
N ILE A 28 19.56 0.68 4.57
CA ILE A 28 20.83 0.09 4.12
C ILE A 28 21.90 0.23 5.22
N ARG A 29 22.02 1.41 5.85
CA ARG A 29 22.99 1.67 6.92
C ARG A 29 22.75 0.80 8.17
N MET A 30 21.50 0.57 8.54
CA MET A 30 21.16 -0.20 9.74
C MET A 30 21.05 -1.70 9.46
N ILE A 31 20.10 -2.12 8.62
CA ILE A 31 19.69 -3.52 8.44
C ILE A 31 20.37 -4.18 7.22
N GLY A 32 21.08 -3.42 6.38
CA GLY A 32 21.73 -3.93 5.19
C GLY A 32 22.77 -5.04 5.45
N LYS A 33 23.21 -5.72 4.38
CA LYS A 33 24.24 -6.77 4.44
C LYS A 33 25.56 -6.31 5.09
N LYS A 34 25.91 -5.02 4.96
CA LYS A 34 27.07 -4.38 5.63
C LYS A 34 26.65 -3.43 6.76
N GLY A 35 25.39 -3.48 7.19
CA GLY A 35 24.80 -2.56 8.15
C GLY A 35 25.31 -2.75 9.57
N LYS A 36 25.12 -1.73 10.41
CA LYS A 36 25.60 -1.70 11.80
C LYS A 36 25.05 -2.89 12.62
N VAL A 37 23.81 -3.33 12.36
CA VAL A 37 23.20 -4.50 13.03
C VAL A 37 23.96 -5.79 12.70
N THR A 38 24.27 -6.00 11.43
CA THR A 38 24.98 -7.20 10.94
C THR A 38 26.41 -7.27 11.47
N GLN A 39 27.08 -6.12 11.61
CA GLN A 39 28.42 -6.03 12.21
C GLN A 39 28.40 -6.39 13.71
N LEU A 40 27.38 -5.93 14.45
CA LEU A 40 27.20 -6.29 15.86
C LEU A 40 26.87 -7.79 16.04
N PHE A 41 26.16 -8.41 15.11
CA PHE A 41 25.97 -9.87 15.08
C PHE A 41 27.28 -10.63 14.81
N ALA A 42 28.21 -10.08 14.04
CA ALA A 42 29.52 -10.69 13.83
C ALA A 42 30.37 -10.63 15.11
N LEU A 43 30.38 -9.47 15.77
CA LEU A 43 31.06 -9.24 17.05
C LEU A 43 30.46 -10.06 18.21
N PHE A 44 29.21 -10.53 18.07
CA PHE A 44 28.56 -11.40 19.06
C PHE A 44 29.34 -12.69 19.36
N LYS A 45 30.12 -13.19 18.39
CA LYS A 45 30.95 -14.39 18.56
C LYS A 45 32.04 -14.20 19.62
N GLU A 46 32.51 -12.97 19.82
CA GLU A 46 33.61 -12.61 20.73
C GLU A 46 33.13 -12.27 22.15
N VAL A 47 31.81 -12.27 22.40
CA VAL A 47 31.25 -11.87 23.70
C VAL A 47 31.38 -12.99 24.74
N PRO A 48 31.77 -12.68 26.00
CA PRO A 48 31.79 -13.63 27.12
C PRO A 48 30.41 -14.26 27.41
N ASN A 49 30.38 -15.52 27.86
CA ASN A 49 29.12 -16.27 28.08
C ASN A 49 28.15 -15.60 29.06
N GLU A 50 28.66 -14.87 30.06
CA GLU A 50 27.84 -14.17 31.06
C GLU A 50 27.06 -12.99 30.45
N GLN A 51 27.64 -12.27 29.48
CA GLN A 51 27.03 -11.10 28.85
C GLN A 51 26.30 -11.41 27.55
N LYS A 52 26.50 -12.61 26.98
CA LYS A 52 25.85 -13.07 25.74
C LYS A 52 24.33 -13.04 25.82
N LYS A 53 23.73 -13.35 26.98
CA LYS A 53 22.28 -13.41 27.16
C LYS A 53 21.64 -12.03 27.06
N GLU A 54 22.18 -11.03 27.77
CA GLU A 54 21.67 -9.66 27.75
C GLU A 54 21.96 -8.98 26.40
N PHE A 55 23.18 -9.17 25.88
CA PHE A 55 23.56 -8.58 24.60
C PHE A 55 22.73 -9.14 23.44
N GLY A 56 22.48 -10.45 23.41
CA GLY A 56 21.63 -11.08 22.39
C GLY A 56 20.18 -10.58 22.44
N LYS A 57 19.64 -10.34 23.65
CA LYS A 57 18.30 -9.78 23.82
C LYS A 57 18.21 -8.36 23.27
N LYS A 58 19.15 -7.48 23.63
CA LYS A 58 19.20 -6.09 23.14
C LYS A 58 19.46 -6.01 21.63
N LEU A 59 20.26 -6.92 21.08
CA LEU A 59 20.56 -6.96 19.65
C LEU A 59 19.33 -7.37 18.82
N ASN A 60 18.56 -8.35 19.30
CA ASN A 60 17.28 -8.71 18.69
C ASN A 60 16.26 -7.58 18.80
N GLU A 61 16.20 -6.91 19.95
CA GLU A 61 15.33 -5.74 20.14
C GLU A 61 15.67 -4.62 19.14
N LEU A 62 16.96 -4.32 18.98
CA LEU A 62 17.43 -3.31 18.04
C LEU A 62 17.07 -3.68 16.59
N LYS A 63 17.22 -4.95 16.20
CA LYS A 63 16.81 -5.43 14.88
C LYS A 63 15.32 -5.22 14.66
N THR A 64 14.49 -5.64 15.61
CA THR A 64 13.02 -5.52 15.54
C THR A 64 12.59 -4.05 15.47
N LYS A 65 13.10 -3.19 16.35
CA LYS A 65 12.80 -1.75 16.36
C LYS A 65 13.21 -1.07 15.06
N SER A 66 14.40 -1.38 14.55
CA SER A 66 14.87 -0.83 13.27
C SER A 66 13.96 -1.24 12.11
N THR A 67 13.53 -2.52 12.06
CA THR A 67 12.60 -2.98 11.02
C THR A 67 11.23 -2.33 11.14
N GLN A 68 10.73 -2.15 12.36
CA GLN A 68 9.45 -1.52 12.64
C GLN A 68 9.47 -0.06 12.18
N LYS A 69 10.48 0.71 12.61
CA LYS A 69 10.62 2.14 12.26
C LYS A 69 10.70 2.35 10.76
N VAL A 70 11.45 1.51 10.02
CA VAL A 70 11.50 1.59 8.55
C VAL A 70 10.14 1.27 7.91
N ALA A 71 9.40 0.30 8.45
CA ALA A 71 8.06 -0.02 7.97
C ALA A 71 7.08 1.13 8.22
N ASP A 72 7.13 1.74 9.40
CA ASP A 72 6.28 2.86 9.78
C ASP A 72 6.57 4.10 8.92
N LEU A 73 7.84 4.44 8.73
CA LEU A 73 8.27 5.56 7.87
C LEU A 73 7.89 5.33 6.41
N LYS A 74 8.03 4.11 5.88
CA LYS A 74 7.54 3.78 4.53
C LYS A 74 6.01 3.82 4.42
N GLY A 75 5.31 3.44 5.48
CA GLY A 75 3.85 3.53 5.56
C GLY A 75 3.36 4.98 5.52
N ALA A 76 4.06 5.87 6.22
CA ALA A 76 3.78 7.30 6.26
C ALA A 76 4.24 8.07 5.01
N SER A 77 5.34 7.63 4.38
CA SER A 77 5.92 8.23 3.15
C SER A 77 5.23 7.76 1.88
N LYS A 78 4.31 6.77 1.94
CA LYS A 78 3.36 6.58 0.84
C LYS A 78 2.69 7.93 0.64
N PRO A 79 2.83 8.56 -0.55
CA PRO A 79 2.14 9.80 -0.78
C PRO A 79 0.68 9.53 -0.47
N ALA A 80 0.04 10.49 0.18
CA ALA A 80 -1.38 10.69 -0.05
C ALA A 80 -1.54 10.91 -1.56
N ALA A 81 -1.50 9.81 -2.33
CA ALA A 81 -1.71 9.77 -3.78
C ALA A 81 -3.16 10.11 -4.12
N GLU A 82 -3.91 10.53 -3.11
CA GLU A 82 -5.14 11.24 -3.24
C GLU A 82 -4.88 12.67 -2.74
N THR A 83 -4.13 13.46 -3.52
CA THR A 83 -4.75 14.72 -3.95
C THR A 83 -6.06 14.30 -4.59
N LYS A 84 -7.10 14.16 -3.74
CA LYS A 84 -8.48 14.15 -4.16
C LYS A 84 -8.62 15.49 -4.85
N SER A 85 -8.34 15.52 -6.15
CA SER A 85 -8.77 16.62 -6.98
C SER A 85 -10.24 16.75 -6.64
N ASN A 86 -10.65 17.94 -6.21
CA ASN A 86 -11.98 18.24 -5.75
C ASN A 86 -12.94 18.20 -6.96
N LEU A 87 -13.03 17.01 -7.56
CA LEU A 87 -13.63 16.73 -8.84
C LEU A 87 -15.08 16.40 -8.53
N ASP A 88 -15.95 17.28 -9.00
CA ASP A 88 -17.37 17.15 -8.80
C ASP A 88 -17.87 15.90 -9.53
N ILE A 89 -18.21 14.87 -8.74
CA ILE A 89 -18.75 13.59 -9.23
C ILE A 89 -20.17 13.73 -9.79
N SER A 90 -20.85 14.86 -9.53
CA SER A 90 -22.18 15.14 -10.08
C SER A 90 -22.12 15.78 -11.48
N ARG A 91 -20.92 16.16 -11.95
CA ARG A 91 -20.76 16.80 -13.25
C ARG A 91 -21.17 15.83 -14.35
N PRO A 92 -22.05 16.24 -15.29
CA PRO A 92 -22.45 15.39 -16.39
C PRO A 92 -21.23 15.01 -17.24
N ALA A 93 -21.25 13.76 -17.72
CA ALA A 93 -20.32 13.29 -18.73
C ALA A 93 -20.61 13.96 -20.08
N GLU A 94 -19.69 13.82 -21.02
CA GLU A 94 -19.89 14.27 -22.39
C GLU A 94 -21.09 13.53 -23.03
N ASP A 95 -21.89 14.26 -23.81
CA ASP A 95 -23.13 13.73 -24.39
C ASP A 95 -22.84 12.58 -25.36
N LEU A 96 -23.19 11.36 -24.94
CA LEU A 96 -23.29 10.21 -25.83
C LEU A 96 -24.69 10.21 -26.45
N THR A 97 -24.79 10.53 -27.74
CA THR A 97 -26.08 10.52 -28.44
C THR A 97 -26.58 9.08 -28.58
N LEU A 98 -27.52 8.69 -27.73
CA LEU A 98 -28.29 7.46 -27.90
C LEU A 98 -29.34 7.70 -28.99
N GLY A 99 -29.41 6.81 -29.99
CA GLY A 99 -30.48 6.83 -30.98
C GLY A 99 -31.83 6.44 -30.35
N SER A 100 -32.93 6.96 -30.90
CA SER A 100 -34.29 6.62 -30.49
C SER A 100 -34.99 5.72 -31.50
N ARG A 101 -35.87 4.81 -31.05
CA ARG A 101 -36.76 4.05 -31.93
C ARG A 101 -37.89 4.97 -32.44
N HIS A 102 -38.31 4.77 -33.69
CA HIS A 102 -39.45 5.50 -34.25
C HIS A 102 -40.75 5.14 -33.50
N PRO A 103 -41.67 6.10 -33.22
CA PRO A 103 -42.91 5.84 -32.48
C PRO A 103 -43.76 4.70 -33.07
N ILE A 104 -43.85 4.61 -34.40
CA ILE A 104 -44.56 3.51 -35.09
C ILE A 104 -43.95 2.15 -34.74
N SER A 105 -42.63 2.05 -34.63
CA SER A 105 -41.95 0.80 -34.26
C SER A 105 -42.19 0.44 -32.79
N ILE A 106 -42.36 1.43 -31.91
CA ILE A 106 -42.71 1.21 -30.51
C ILE A 106 -44.11 0.61 -30.43
N VAL A 107 -45.10 1.27 -31.05
CA VAL A 107 -46.50 0.80 -31.06
C VAL A 107 -46.63 -0.56 -31.74
N ARG A 108 -45.95 -0.77 -32.88
CA ARG A 108 -45.94 -2.08 -33.56
C ARG A 108 -45.44 -3.18 -32.63
N ASN A 109 -44.32 -2.94 -31.94
CA ASN A 109 -43.74 -3.93 -31.04
C ASN A 109 -44.62 -4.20 -29.82
N GLU A 110 -45.29 -3.17 -29.29
CA GLU A 110 -46.23 -3.31 -28.19
C GLU A 110 -47.43 -4.19 -28.59
N ILE A 111 -48.00 -3.96 -29.78
CA ILE A 111 -49.06 -4.81 -30.32
C ILE A 111 -48.55 -6.25 -30.50
N ILE A 112 -47.38 -6.43 -31.11
CA ILE A 112 -46.77 -7.76 -31.29
C ILE A 112 -46.59 -8.48 -29.94
N ASP A 113 -46.08 -7.80 -28.92
CA ASP A 113 -45.86 -8.36 -27.59
C ASP A 113 -47.19 -8.85 -26.97
N ILE A 114 -48.25 -8.03 -27.05
CA ILE A 114 -49.59 -8.41 -26.54
C ILE A 114 -50.09 -9.70 -27.20
N PHE A 115 -50.06 -9.79 -28.53
CA PHE A 115 -50.59 -10.95 -29.25
C PHE A 115 -49.69 -12.19 -29.12
N SER A 116 -48.37 -11.99 -29.01
CA SER A 116 -47.43 -13.08 -28.76
C SER A 116 -47.73 -13.83 -27.45
N ARG A 117 -48.13 -13.09 -26.40
CA ARG A 117 -48.51 -13.67 -25.10
C ARG A 117 -49.79 -14.50 -25.16
N ILE A 118 -50.64 -14.26 -26.16
CA ILE A 118 -51.91 -14.98 -26.38
C ILE A 118 -51.69 -16.21 -27.29
N GLY A 119 -50.46 -16.42 -27.78
CA GLY A 119 -50.08 -17.59 -28.59
C GLY A 119 -50.10 -17.36 -30.10
N PHE A 120 -50.19 -16.10 -30.55
CA PHE A 120 -50.06 -15.75 -31.96
C PHE A 120 -48.59 -15.62 -32.37
N SER A 121 -48.26 -16.03 -33.60
CA SER A 121 -46.93 -15.85 -34.21
C SER A 121 -46.92 -14.69 -35.19
N VAL A 122 -45.77 -14.02 -35.31
CA VAL A 122 -45.56 -12.93 -36.29
C VAL A 122 -45.16 -13.55 -37.64
N SER A 123 -45.82 -13.14 -38.71
CA SER A 123 -45.41 -13.43 -40.10
C SER A 123 -45.09 -12.10 -40.79
N ASP A 124 -43.94 -12.01 -41.44
CA ASP A 124 -43.49 -10.83 -42.21
C ASP A 124 -43.31 -11.23 -43.68
N GLY A 125 -43.56 -10.31 -44.62
CA GLY A 125 -43.61 -10.59 -46.06
C GLY A 125 -43.62 -9.34 -46.93
#